data_AF-A0A9D7RF10-F1
#
_entry.id   AF-A0A9D7RF10-F1
#
_cell.length_a   1.000
_cell.length_b   1.000
_cell.length_c   1.000
_cell.angle_alpha   90.00
_cell.angle_beta   90.00
_cell.angle_gamma   90.00
#
_symmetry.space_group_name_H-M   'P 1'
#
loop_
_entity.id
_entity.type
_entity.pdbx_description
1 polymer ?
#
loop_
_entity_poly.entity_id
_entity_poly.type
_entity_poly.pdbx_seq_one_letter_code
_entity_poly.pdbx_strand_id
1 'polypeptide(L)'
;MIALDYLPLIAMGGILGLLGQSIRVLIGLRKTVQIAAAKESTLSKEIDFRRLLIGLFMGLVIGCLSLLLIQQAPDEPLIGNNIVAIIAIGYAGTDATEGLFNIYPPPKTKREQNSDSIG
;
A
#
# COMPACT_ATOMS: atom_id res chain seq x y z
N MET A 1 -7.83 28.93 -13.92
CA MET A 1 -7.48 27.56 -13.48
C MET A 1 -8.42 27.21 -12.34
N ILE A 2 -9.32 26.27 -12.56
CA ILE A 2 -10.34 25.88 -11.58
C ILE A 2 -9.90 24.53 -10.99
N ALA A 3 -10.26 24.23 -9.74
CA ALA A 3 -9.86 22.98 -9.08
C ALA A 3 -10.22 21.70 -9.87
N LEU A 4 -11.21 21.79 -10.78
CA LEU A 4 -11.62 20.70 -11.65
C LEU A 4 -10.53 20.28 -12.65
N ASP A 5 -9.64 21.20 -13.05
CA ASP A 5 -8.56 20.95 -14.00
C ASP A 5 -7.49 20.00 -13.40
N TYR A 6 -7.45 19.87 -12.08
CA TYR A 6 -6.53 18.97 -11.36
C TYR A 6 -7.08 17.56 -11.18
N LEU A 7 -8.36 17.32 -11.49
CA LEU A 7 -8.98 16.01 -11.32
C LEU A 7 -8.29 14.92 -12.15
N PRO A 8 -7.96 15.13 -13.45
CA PRO A 8 -7.26 14.13 -14.26
C PRO A 8 -5.85 13.87 -13.73
N LEU A 9 -5.18 14.92 -13.25
CA LEU A 9 -3.86 14.82 -12.65
C LEU A 9 -3.93 13.92 -11.41
N ILE A 10 -4.76 14.28 -10.42
CA ILE A 10 -4.93 13.50 -9.18
C ILE A 10 -5.31 12.04 -9.48
N ALA A 11 -6.25 11.81 -10.41
CA ALA A 11 -6.64 10.47 -10.81
C ALA A 11 -5.45 9.66 -11.37
N MET A 12 -4.61 10.28 -12.21
CA MET A 12 -3.42 9.64 -12.77
C MET A 12 -2.38 9.33 -11.68
N GLY A 13 -2.16 10.24 -10.73
CA GLY A 13 -1.26 10.03 -9.60
C GLY A 13 -1.72 8.87 -8.72
N GLY A 14 -3.01 8.78 -8.45
CA GLY A 14 -3.60 7.68 -7.70
C GLY A 14 -3.44 6.32 -8.41
N ILE A 15 -3.65 6.27 -9.73
CA ILE A 15 -3.45 5.04 -10.51
C ILE A 15 -1.97 4.62 -10.52
N LEU A 16 -1.04 5.56 -10.69
CA LEU A 16 0.39 5.28 -10.64
C LEU A 16 0.84 4.81 -9.24
N GLY A 17 0.28 5.40 -8.17
CA GLY A 17 0.51 4.95 -6.80
C GLY A 17 -0.03 3.55 -6.53
N LEU A 18 -1.24 3.25 -7.03
CA LEU A 18 -1.83 1.90 -7.00
C LEU A 18 -0.93 0.89 -7.71
N LEU A 19 -0.38 1.25 -8.88
CA LEU A 19 0.55 0.39 -9.59
C LEU A 19 1.80 0.09 -8.76
N GLY A 20 2.38 1.09 -8.08
CA GLY A 20 3.51 0.88 -7.17
C GLY A 20 3.19 -0.11 -6.05
N GLN A 21 2.04 0.06 -5.38
CA GLN A 21 1.64 -0.80 -4.27
C GLN A 21 1.18 -2.20 -4.71
N SER A 22 0.68 -2.36 -5.94
CA SER A 22 0.19 -3.65 -6.45
C SER A 22 1.27 -4.73 -6.54
N ILE A 23 2.55 -4.35 -6.67
CA ILE A 23 3.68 -5.28 -6.58
C ILE A 23 3.71 -5.98 -5.21
N ARG A 24 3.43 -5.25 -4.13
CA ARG A 24 3.40 -5.79 -2.76
C ARG A 24 2.22 -6.74 -2.54
N VAL A 25 1.08 -6.45 -3.15
CA VAL A 25 -0.09 -7.33 -3.18
C VAL A 25 0.26 -8.67 -3.82
N LEU A 26 0.93 -8.66 -4.97
CA LEU A 26 1.36 -9.89 -5.66
C LEU A 26 2.34 -10.72 -4.80
N ILE A 27 3.34 -10.08 -4.21
CA ILE A 27 4.34 -10.76 -3.36
C ILE A 27 3.68 -11.33 -2.11
N GLY A 28 2.81 -10.56 -1.44
CA GLY A 28 2.06 -10.99 -0.26
C GLY A 28 1.18 -12.20 -0.57
N LEU A 29 0.43 -12.15 -1.67
CA LEU A 29 -0.42 -13.25 -2.11
C LEU A 29 0.40 -14.52 -2.39
N ARG A 30 1.52 -14.39 -3.12
CA ARG A 30 2.42 -15.53 -3.39
C ARG A 30 2.97 -16.16 -2.10
N LYS A 31 3.34 -15.34 -1.13
CA LYS A 31 3.84 -15.81 0.17
C LYS A 31 2.75 -16.54 0.95
N THR A 32 1.53 -16.00 0.99
CA THR A 32 0.40 -16.64 1.67
C THR A 32 0.01 -17.96 1.00
N VAL A 33 0.08 -18.05 -0.33
CA VAL A 33 -0.15 -19.32 -1.06
C VAL A 33 0.86 -20.39 -0.66
N GLN A 34 2.14 -20.04 -0.53
CA GLN A 34 3.16 -21.00 -0.07
C GLN A 34 2.94 -21.46 1.37
N ILE A 35 2.53 -20.54 2.26
CA ILE A 35 2.23 -20.86 3.67
C ILE A 35 0.99 -21.76 3.76
N ALA A 36 -0.06 -21.46 3.00
CA ALA A 36 -1.28 -22.25 2.97
C ALA A 36 -1.01 -23.68 2.45
N ALA A 37 -0.18 -23.81 1.40
CA ALA A 37 0.25 -25.10 0.87
C ALA A 37 1.09 -25.90 1.89
N ALA A 38 1.93 -25.23 2.68
CA ALA A 38 2.75 -25.89 3.70
C ALA A 38 1.98 -26.30 4.98
N LYS A 39 0.83 -25.69 5.26
CA LYS A 39 0.04 -25.91 6.49
C LYS A 39 -1.27 -26.68 6.28
N GLU A 40 -1.56 -27.15 5.06
CA GLU A 40 -2.89 -27.72 4.69
C GLU A 40 -4.08 -26.82 5.12
N SER A 41 -3.86 -25.50 5.15
CA SER A 41 -4.85 -24.54 5.63
C SER A 41 -5.54 -23.85 4.46
N THR A 42 -6.80 -23.47 4.63
CA THR A 42 -7.55 -22.73 3.61
C THR A 42 -6.94 -21.33 3.42
N LEU A 43 -6.62 -20.98 2.16
CA LEU A 43 -6.08 -19.67 1.74
C LEU A 43 -6.81 -18.47 2.36
N SER A 44 -8.13 -18.55 2.47
CA SER A 44 -8.97 -17.47 3.01
C SER A 44 -8.71 -17.16 4.49
N LYS A 45 -8.13 -18.10 5.25
CA LYS A 45 -7.85 -17.93 6.68
C LYS A 45 -6.51 -17.23 6.95
N GLU A 46 -5.60 -17.27 5.96
CA GLU A 46 -4.25 -16.69 6.07
C GLU A 46 -4.13 -15.37 5.30
N ILE A 47 -5.06 -15.06 4.37
CA ILE A 47 -5.09 -13.75 3.69
C ILE A 47 -5.85 -12.73 4.55
N ASP A 48 -5.13 -11.72 5.02
CA ASP A 48 -5.77 -10.55 5.63
C ASP A 48 -6.17 -9.53 4.54
N PHE A 49 -7.42 -9.66 4.07
CA PHE A 49 -7.96 -8.80 3.03
C PHE A 49 -8.08 -7.33 3.47
N ARG A 50 -8.31 -7.07 4.77
CA ARG A 50 -8.41 -5.71 5.31
C ARG A 50 -7.07 -5.00 5.22
N ARG A 51 -6.00 -5.70 5.62
CA ARG A 51 -4.62 -5.25 5.47
C ARG A 51 -4.28 -4.91 4.02
N LEU A 52 -4.69 -5.77 3.10
CA LEU A 52 -4.44 -5.57 1.67
C LEU A 52 -5.15 -4.31 1.13
N LEU A 53 -6.41 -4.11 1.50
CA LEU A 53 -7.19 -2.93 1.10
C LEU A 53 -6.64 -1.65 1.70
N ILE A 54 -6.25 -1.65 2.98
CA ILE A 54 -5.66 -0.48 3.64
C ILE A 54 -4.35 -0.10 2.95
N GLY A 55 -3.46 -1.07 2.67
CA GLY A 55 -2.23 -0.82 1.94
C GLY A 55 -2.50 -0.25 0.54
N LEU A 56 -3.47 -0.82 -0.19
CA LEU A 56 -3.84 -0.35 -1.53
C LEU A 56 -4.39 1.08 -1.51
N PHE A 57 -5.21 1.42 -0.52
CA PHE A 57 -5.73 2.78 -0.32
C PHE A 57 -4.62 3.78 0.02
N MET A 58 -3.68 3.40 0.88
CA MET A 58 -2.52 4.24 1.21
C MET A 58 -1.66 4.49 -0.03
N GLY A 59 -1.42 3.47 -0.87
CA GLY A 59 -0.72 3.63 -2.14
C GLY A 59 -1.39 4.62 -3.10
N LEU A 60 -2.73 4.60 -3.16
CA LEU A 60 -3.51 5.58 -3.93
C LEU A 60 -3.33 6.99 -3.38
N VAL A 61 -3.50 7.19 -2.07
CA VAL A 61 -3.40 8.51 -1.43
C VAL A 61 -2.00 9.09 -1.60
N ILE A 62 -0.96 8.28 -1.38
CA ILE A 62 0.43 8.68 -1.52
C ILE A 62 0.78 8.97 -2.98
N GLY A 63 0.25 8.20 -3.93
CA GLY A 63 0.40 8.47 -5.37
C GLY A 63 -0.22 9.80 -5.78
N CYS A 64 -1.44 10.10 -5.31
CA CYS A 64 -2.09 11.39 -5.53
C CYS A 64 -1.23 12.54 -4.99
N LEU A 65 -0.75 12.42 -3.74
CA LEU A 65 0.09 13.43 -3.11
C LEU A 65 1.42 13.60 -3.84
N SER A 66 2.08 12.51 -4.22
CA SER A 66 3.37 12.53 -4.92
C SER A 66 3.28 13.27 -6.24
N LEU A 67 2.20 13.06 -7.00
CA LEU A 67 2.03 13.75 -8.27
C LEU A 67 1.76 15.25 -8.06
N LEU A 68 0.99 15.63 -7.04
CA LEU A 68 0.80 17.05 -6.69
C LEU A 68 2.09 17.74 -6.26
N LEU A 69 3.05 16.99 -5.69
CA LEU A 69 4.37 17.52 -5.32
C LEU A 69 5.30 17.67 -6.52
N ILE A 70 5.26 16.72 -7.46
CA ILE A 70 6.13 16.69 -8.64
C ILE A 70 5.62 17.63 -9.73
N GLN A 71 4.31 17.70 -9.92
CA GLN A 71 3.68 18.43 -10.99
C GLN A 71 2.92 19.64 -10.45
N GLN A 72 3.53 20.82 -10.63
CA GLN A 72 2.99 22.09 -10.12
C GLN A 72 2.03 22.78 -11.10
N ALA A 73 1.99 22.33 -12.36
CA ALA A 73 1.08 22.82 -13.39
C ALA A 73 0.43 21.65 -14.16
N PRO A 74 -0.89 21.67 -14.40
CA PRO A 74 -1.61 20.61 -15.12
C PRO A 74 -1.16 20.45 -16.58
N ASP A 75 -0.71 21.54 -17.20
CA ASP A 75 -0.39 21.59 -18.63
C ASP A 75 1.04 21.09 -18.95
N GLU A 76 1.85 20.79 -17.93
CA GLU A 76 3.18 20.25 -18.18
C GLU A 76 3.13 18.78 -18.63
N PRO A 77 3.95 18.37 -19.61
CA PRO A 77 4.04 16.99 -20.00
C PRO A 77 4.68 16.16 -18.88
N LEU A 78 4.02 15.08 -18.49
CA LEU A 78 4.55 14.14 -17.51
C LEU A 78 5.70 13.35 -18.15
N ILE A 79 6.93 13.64 -17.74
CA ILE A 79 8.13 12.97 -18.25
C ILE A 79 8.17 11.53 -17.71
N GLY A 80 8.63 10.57 -18.51
CA GLY A 80 8.70 9.15 -18.11
C GLY A 80 9.45 8.91 -16.78
N ASN A 81 10.47 9.72 -16.47
CA ASN A 81 11.16 9.67 -15.19
C ASN A 81 10.24 10.00 -13.99
N ASN A 82 9.30 10.95 -14.17
CA ASN A 82 8.35 11.33 -13.14
C ASN A 82 7.34 10.20 -12.87
N ILE A 83 6.92 9.49 -13.92
CA ILE A 83 6.04 8.32 -13.80
C ILE A 83 6.68 7.24 -12.93
N VAL A 84 7.94 6.90 -13.21
CA VAL A 84 8.70 5.91 -12.44
C VAL A 84 8.89 6.39 -10.99
N ALA A 85 9.17 7.68 -10.79
CA ALA A 85 9.29 8.27 -9.45
C ALA A 85 8.00 8.16 -8.64
N ILE A 86 6.83 8.45 -9.24
CA ILE A 86 5.53 8.34 -8.55
C ILE A 86 5.23 6.89 -8.17
N ILE A 87 5.53 5.93 -9.05
CA ILE A 87 5.37 4.50 -8.75
C ILE A 87 6.28 4.11 -7.58
N ALA A 88 7.55 4.55 -7.59
CA ALA A 88 8.50 4.27 -6.52
C ALA A 88 8.08 4.91 -5.19
N ILE A 89 7.58 6.15 -5.22
CA ILE A 89 7.06 6.85 -4.04
C ILE A 89 5.77 6.19 -3.52
N GLY A 90 4.87 5.76 -4.40
CA GLY A 90 3.67 5.01 -4.02
C GLY A 90 4.02 3.70 -3.29
N TYR A 91 5.03 2.97 -3.79
CA TYR A 91 5.53 1.76 -3.14
C TYR A 91 6.22 2.07 -1.80
N ALA A 92 7.24 2.92 -1.81
CA ALA A 92 8.08 3.20 -0.63
C ALA A 92 7.31 3.97 0.45
N GLY A 93 6.46 4.91 0.04
CA GLY A 93 5.65 5.70 0.97
C GLY A 93 4.60 4.85 1.67
N THR A 94 4.00 3.86 1.00
CA THR A 94 3.06 2.95 1.66
C THR A 94 3.77 2.13 2.73
N ASP A 95 5.01 1.69 2.47
CA ASP A 95 5.81 0.98 3.47
C ASP A 95 6.23 1.88 4.64
N ALA A 96 6.65 3.11 4.35
CA ALA A 96 7.02 4.09 5.37
C ALA A 96 5.82 4.43 6.27
N THR A 97 4.62 4.59 5.70
CA THR A 97 3.41 4.88 6.48
C THR A 97 2.96 3.68 7.31
N GLU A 98 2.97 2.47 6.76
CA GLU A 98 2.68 1.27 7.56
C GLU A 98 3.67 1.09 8.72
N GLY A 99 4.96 1.33 8.47
CA GLY A 99 6.02 1.22 9.49
C GLY A 99 5.93 2.31 10.56
N LEU A 100 5.67 3.56 10.16
CA LEU A 100 5.60 4.70 11.07
C LEU A 100 4.36 4.65 11.98
N PHE A 101 3.22 4.23 11.42
CA PHE A 101 1.96 4.19 12.17
C PHE A 101 1.72 2.86 12.90
N ASN A 102 2.66 1.91 12.82
CA ASN A 102 2.56 0.56 13.39
C ASN A 102 1.15 -0.04 13.16
N ILE A 103 0.61 0.17 11.95
CA ILE A 103 -0.78 -0.17 11.60
C ILE A 103 -1.04 -1.66 11.83
N TYR A 104 0.03 -2.45 11.86
CA TYR A 104 0.04 -3.84 12.30
C TYR A 104 0.84 -3.96 13.61
N PRO A 105 0.17 -4.00 14.79
CA PRO A 105 0.87 -4.41 15.99
C PRO A 105 1.48 -5.79 15.77
N PRO A 106 2.72 -6.04 16.26
CA PRO A 106 3.34 -7.35 16.15
C PRO A 106 2.39 -8.40 16.75
N PRO A 107 2.25 -9.58 16.16
CA PRO A 107 1.42 -10.63 16.72
C PRO A 107 1.88 -10.88 18.17
N LYS A 108 0.94 -10.80 19.13
CA LYS A 108 1.20 -11.05 20.55
C LYS A 108 1.98 -12.36 20.68
N THR A 109 3.22 -12.27 21.16
CA THR A 109 4.06 -13.43 21.41
C THR A 109 3.37 -14.34 22.44
N LYS A 110 3.42 -15.66 22.24
CA LYS A 110 2.82 -16.72 23.08
C LYS A 110 2.99 -16.59 24.61
N ARG A 111 3.91 -15.74 25.09
CA ARG A 111 4.13 -15.46 26.52
C ARG A 111 3.03 -14.61 27.16
N GLU A 112 2.35 -13.74 26.40
CA GLU A 112 1.30 -12.88 26.94
C GLU A 112 -0.04 -13.63 27.12
N GLN A 113 -0.35 -14.57 26.22
CA GLN A 113 -1.54 -15.43 26.34
C GLN A 113 -1.56 -16.30 27.60
N ASN A 114 -0.39 -16.65 28.13
CA ASN A 114 -0.27 -17.52 29.30
C ASN A 114 -0.32 -16.73 30.63
N SER A 115 -0.24 -15.39 30.59
CA SER A 115 -0.38 -14.53 31.76
C SER A 115 -1.84 -14.18 32.04
N ASP A 116 -2.66 -14.10 31.00
CA ASP A 116 -4.09 -13.77 31.11
C ASP A 116 -4.96 -14.98 31.51
N SER A 117 -4.43 -16.20 31.44
CA SER A 117 -5.15 -17.43 31.87
C SER A 117 -4.85 -17.84 33.33
N ILE A 118 -4.07 -17.05 34.06
CA ILE A 118 -3.74 -17.27 35.48
C ILE A 118 -4.31 -16.14 36.37
N GLY A 119 -5.07 -15.20 35.80
CA GLY A 119 -5.79 -14.14 36.52
C GLY A 119 -7.21 -14.53 36.88
#